data_AF-A0A7V8BEZ3-F1
#
_entry.id   AF-A0A7V8BEZ3-F1
#
_cell.length_a   1.000
_cell.length_b   1.000
_cell.length_c   1.000
_cell.angle_alpha   90.00
_cell.angle_beta   90.00
_cell.angle_gamma   90.00
#
_symmetry.space_group_name_H-M   'P 1'
#
loop_
_entity.id
_entity.type
_entity.pdbx_description
1 polymer ?
#
loop_
_entity_poly.entity_id
_entity_poly.type
_entity_poly.pdbx_seq_one_letter_code
_entity_poly.pdbx_strand_id
1 'polypeptide(L)'
;GLRYGHQFWADDSCGLLLKASMVNDKSEVIEQFMFTDLRIGGKVERASVRPSIGRLPPDWKVLRVTPAEGVVQETGWQVAYLPPGFAKTVEVFRSITGKSGPVAHLVFSDGLVAVSVFVEPFLGQAHAQGLIQTGAINVFALQQGEHLITVLGETPAETVQRIARSVARRQ
;
A
#
# COMPACT_ATOMS: atom_id res chain seq x y z
N GLY A 1 7.18 14.98 9.98
CA GLY A 1 7.80 13.67 10.33
C GLY A 1 7.76 12.76 9.12
N LEU A 2 8.46 11.61 9.12
CA LEU A 2 8.50 10.69 7.95
C LEU A 2 7.32 9.70 7.88
N ARG A 3 6.33 9.87 8.76
CA ARG A 3 5.09 9.10 8.83
C ARG A 3 3.97 10.08 9.13
N TYR A 4 2.77 9.76 8.70
CA TYR A 4 1.58 10.47 9.16
C TYR A 4 1.25 10.09 10.59
N GLY A 5 0.63 11.02 11.32
CA GLY A 5 0.09 10.74 12.63
C GLY A 5 -1.25 10.02 12.51
N HIS A 6 -1.61 9.24 13.53
CA HIS A 6 -2.91 8.61 13.62
C HIS A 6 -3.60 9.00 14.92
N GLN A 7 -4.90 9.26 14.83
CA GLN A 7 -5.78 9.47 15.97
C GLN A 7 -6.89 8.41 15.93
N PHE A 8 -7.08 7.72 17.04
CA PHE A 8 -8.04 6.63 17.16
C PHE A 8 -8.98 6.90 18.33
N TRP A 9 -10.27 6.69 18.11
CA TRP A 9 -11.30 6.74 19.13
C TRP A 9 -11.91 5.35 19.21
N ALA A 10 -11.76 4.71 20.36
CA ALA A 10 -12.33 3.40 20.63
C ALA A 10 -13.49 3.54 21.62
N ASP A 11 -14.47 2.64 21.51
CA ASP A 11 -15.49 2.46 22.53
C ASP A 11 -14.82 1.92 23.81
N ASP A 12 -15.03 2.60 24.94
CA ASP A 12 -14.37 2.26 26.20
C ASP A 12 -14.76 0.87 26.73
N SER A 13 -15.95 0.37 26.37
CA SER A 13 -16.46 -0.88 26.92
C SER A 13 -15.95 -2.12 26.18
N CYS A 14 -15.80 -2.03 24.86
CA CYS A 14 -15.47 -3.18 24.00
C CYS A 14 -14.23 -2.99 23.13
N GLY A 15 -13.63 -1.80 23.11
CA GLY A 15 -12.45 -1.48 22.31
C GLY A 15 -12.73 -1.33 20.81
N LEU A 16 -14.00 -1.28 20.39
CA LEU A 16 -14.37 -1.11 18.98
C LEU A 16 -13.93 0.26 18.47
N LEU A 17 -13.18 0.30 17.36
CA LEU A 17 -12.75 1.54 16.75
C LEU A 17 -13.96 2.30 16.14
N LEU A 18 -14.29 3.44 16.74
CA LEU A 18 -15.43 4.29 16.36
C LEU A 18 -15.07 5.32 15.29
N LYS A 19 -13.85 5.86 15.40
CA LYS A 19 -13.28 6.82 14.45
C LYS A 19 -11.78 6.58 14.32
N ALA A 20 -11.28 6.70 13.11
CA ALA A 20 -9.85 6.75 12.81
C ALA A 20 -9.57 7.93 11.88
N SER A 21 -8.57 8.72 12.22
CA SER A 21 -8.11 9.85 11.42
C SER A 21 -6.61 9.74 11.17
N MET A 22 -6.21 9.99 9.93
CA MET A 22 -4.80 10.19 9.55
C MET A 22 -4.53 11.69 9.48
N VAL A 23 -3.44 12.14 10.10
CA VAL A 23 -3.09 13.55 10.18
C VAL A 23 -1.67 13.83 9.67
N ASN A 24 -1.47 14.99 9.06
CA ASN A 24 -0.14 15.43 8.64
C ASN A 24 0.68 15.96 9.83
N ASP A 25 1.89 16.45 9.55
CA ASP A 25 2.79 17.02 10.56
C ASP A 25 2.30 18.32 11.20
N LYS A 26 1.32 18.99 10.57
CA LYS A 26 0.59 20.14 11.10
C LYS A 26 -0.67 19.75 11.86
N SER A 27 -0.91 18.45 12.09
CA SER A 27 -2.13 17.90 12.70
C SER A 27 -3.41 18.15 11.88
N GLU A 28 -3.29 18.44 10.58
CA GLU A 28 -4.43 18.56 9.68
C GLU A 28 -4.88 17.17 9.22
N VAL A 29 -6.20 16.94 9.17
CA VAL A 29 -6.77 15.66 8.76
C VAL A 29 -6.59 15.45 7.26
N ILE A 30 -5.95 14.34 6.90
CA ILE A 30 -5.76 13.87 5.53
C ILE A 30 -6.91 12.94 5.14
N GLU A 31 -7.22 12.01 6.02
CA GLU A 31 -8.27 11.00 5.82
C GLU A 31 -8.98 10.71 7.15
N GLN A 32 -10.27 10.42 7.07
CA GLN A 32 -11.08 10.04 8.23
C GLN A 32 -12.14 9.01 7.86
N PHE A 33 -12.23 7.98 8.68
CA PHE A 33 -13.33 7.03 8.71
C PHE A 33 -14.02 7.11 10.07
N MET A 34 -15.35 7.14 10.08
CA MET A 34 -16.16 7.13 11.30
C MET A 34 -17.52 6.48 11.08
N PHE A 35 -18.07 5.89 12.14
CA PHE A 35 -19.49 5.54 12.19
C PHE A 35 -20.33 6.81 12.36
N THR A 36 -21.42 6.91 11.61
CA THR A 36 -22.43 7.97 11.77
C THR A 36 -23.63 7.51 12.60
N ASP A 37 -23.92 6.21 12.57
CA ASP A 37 -24.90 5.53 13.41
C ASP A 37 -24.34 4.15 13.79
N LEU A 38 -24.45 3.78 15.06
CA LEU A 38 -23.86 2.54 15.58
C LEU A 38 -24.71 1.97 16.70
N ARG A 39 -25.04 0.68 16.56
CA ARG A 39 -25.67 -0.13 17.60
C ARG A 39 -24.75 -1.28 17.98
N ILE A 40 -24.22 -1.24 19.19
CA ILE A 40 -23.34 -2.28 19.75
C ILE A 40 -24.19 -3.29 20.53
N GLY A 41 -24.02 -4.57 20.22
CA GLY A 41 -24.77 -5.66 20.85
C GLY A 41 -26.15 -5.93 20.20
N GLY A 42 -26.89 -6.86 20.81
CA GLY A 42 -28.14 -7.38 20.27
C GLY A 42 -27.95 -8.63 19.39
N LYS A 43 -29.06 -9.19 18.89
CA LYS A 43 -29.04 -10.36 18.00
C LYS A 43 -28.80 -9.92 16.55
N VAL A 44 -27.83 -10.54 15.89
CA VAL A 44 -27.65 -10.44 14.42
C VAL A 44 -28.57 -11.47 13.78
N GLU A 45 -29.56 -11.02 13.02
CA GLU A 45 -30.46 -11.92 12.31
C GLU A 45 -29.74 -12.58 11.14
N ARG A 46 -29.93 -13.90 10.92
CA ARG A 46 -29.31 -14.62 9.79
C ARG A 46 -29.60 -13.98 8.43
N ALA A 47 -30.75 -13.31 8.29
CA ALA A 47 -31.12 -12.60 7.07
C ALA A 47 -30.21 -11.39 6.81
N SER A 48 -29.73 -10.69 7.85
CA SER A 48 -28.88 -9.49 7.72
C SER A 48 -27.46 -9.77 7.21
N VAL A 49 -26.99 -11.01 7.34
CA VAL A 49 -25.68 -11.46 6.85
C VAL A 49 -25.77 -12.25 5.54
N ARG A 50 -26.96 -12.32 4.92
CA ARG A 50 -27.10 -12.93 3.59
C ARG A 50 -26.46 -12.00 2.55
N PRO A 51 -25.57 -12.51 1.68
CA PRO A 51 -25.06 -11.74 0.57
C PRO A 51 -26.21 -11.17 -0.27
N SER A 52 -26.10 -9.91 -0.68
CA SER A 52 -27.06 -9.27 -1.59
C SER A 52 -27.01 -9.84 -3.02
N ILE A 53 -25.95 -10.58 -3.34
CA ILE A 53 -25.79 -11.27 -4.63
C ILE A 53 -26.63 -12.55 -4.59
N GLY A 54 -27.84 -12.50 -5.18
CA GLY A 54 -28.78 -13.62 -5.21
C GLY A 54 -28.36 -14.79 -6.12
N ARG A 55 -27.60 -14.51 -7.19
CA ARG A 55 -27.00 -15.53 -8.08
C ARG A 55 -25.63 -15.05 -8.52
N LEU A 56 -24.62 -15.89 -8.36
CA LEU A 56 -23.28 -15.61 -8.88
C LEU A 56 -23.34 -15.57 -10.43
N PRO A 57 -22.68 -14.59 -11.08
CA PRO A 57 -22.55 -14.58 -12.54
C PRO A 57 -21.94 -15.89 -13.07
N PRO A 58 -22.26 -16.32 -14.31
CA PRO A 58 -21.73 -17.56 -14.89
C PRO A 58 -20.20 -17.62 -14.95
N ASP A 59 -19.55 -16.46 -15.02
CA ASP A 59 -18.10 -16.26 -15.08
C ASP A 59 -17.46 -16.02 -13.70
N TRP A 60 -18.23 -16.15 -12.61
CA TRP A 60 -17.69 -16.04 -11.26
C TRP A 60 -16.63 -17.12 -11.00
N LYS A 61 -15.46 -16.68 -10.53
CA LYS A 61 -14.33 -17.55 -10.23
C LYS A 61 -13.85 -17.30 -8.81
N VAL A 62 -13.58 -18.38 -8.08
CA VAL A 62 -12.81 -18.31 -6.85
C VAL A 62 -11.34 -18.20 -7.24
N LEU A 63 -10.78 -17.01 -7.10
CA LEU A 63 -9.34 -16.82 -7.24
C LEU A 63 -8.66 -17.29 -5.96
N ARG A 64 -8.05 -18.47 -6.00
CA ARG A 64 -7.10 -18.88 -4.98
C ARG A 64 -5.76 -18.26 -5.32
N VAL A 65 -5.54 -17.05 -4.84
CA VAL A 65 -4.23 -16.41 -4.90
C VAL A 65 -3.35 -17.15 -3.89
N THR A 66 -2.66 -18.19 -4.33
CA THR A 66 -1.55 -18.76 -3.57
C THR A 66 -0.48 -17.66 -3.43
N PRO A 67 0.16 -17.49 -2.25
CA PRO A 67 1.26 -16.52 -2.09
C PRO A 67 2.45 -16.71 -3.05
N ALA A 68 2.41 -17.73 -3.92
CA ALA A 68 3.46 -18.16 -4.82
C ALA A 68 3.33 -17.68 -6.28
N GLU A 69 2.40 -16.77 -6.64
CA GLU A 69 2.44 -16.11 -7.96
C GLU A 69 3.54 -15.03 -8.05
N GLY A 70 4.20 -14.74 -6.94
CA GLY A 70 5.60 -14.38 -6.97
C GLY A 70 6.36 -15.48 -6.27
N VAL A 71 7.29 -16.14 -6.94
CA VAL A 71 8.32 -16.87 -6.19
C VAL A 71 8.90 -15.83 -5.24
N VAL A 72 8.90 -16.11 -3.92
CA VAL A 72 9.71 -15.34 -2.97
C VAL A 72 11.15 -15.53 -3.43
N GLN A 73 11.55 -14.66 -4.32
CA GLN A 73 12.82 -14.65 -5.00
C GLN A 73 13.44 -13.34 -4.60
N GLU A 74 14.68 -13.44 -4.16
CA GLU A 74 15.52 -12.26 -4.09
C GLU A 74 15.56 -11.63 -5.48
N THR A 75 14.87 -10.49 -5.62
CA THR A 75 14.80 -9.72 -6.87
C THR A 75 16.15 -9.08 -7.21
N GLY A 76 17.11 -9.18 -6.30
CA GLY A 76 18.41 -8.51 -6.36
C GLY A 76 18.33 -7.02 -6.08
N TRP A 77 17.18 -6.51 -5.64
CA TRP A 77 17.01 -5.11 -5.25
C TRP A 77 17.01 -4.96 -3.73
N GLN A 78 17.47 -3.81 -3.27
CA GLN A 78 17.44 -3.42 -1.87
C GLN A 78 17.09 -1.95 -1.74
N VAL A 79 16.50 -1.61 -0.60
CA VAL A 79 16.21 -0.23 -0.19
C VAL A 79 17.15 0.08 0.97
N ALA A 80 18.13 0.97 0.75
CA ALA A 80 19.13 1.29 1.76
C ALA A 80 18.58 2.18 2.89
N TYR A 81 17.47 2.89 2.64
CA TYR A 81 16.85 3.77 3.61
C TYR A 81 15.37 3.43 3.81
N LEU A 82 15.00 3.11 5.05
CA LEU A 82 13.62 2.94 5.48
C LEU A 82 13.38 3.74 6.75
N PRO A 83 12.22 4.41 6.90
CA PRO A 83 11.85 5.00 8.18
C PRO A 83 11.81 3.93 9.29
N PRO A 84 12.17 4.27 10.54
CA PRO A 84 12.12 3.34 11.66
C PRO A 84 10.75 2.67 11.81
N GLY A 85 10.75 1.36 12.04
CA GLY A 85 9.55 0.53 12.19
C GLY A 85 9.12 -0.20 10.92
N PHE A 86 9.53 0.27 9.72
CA PHE A 86 9.23 -0.44 8.48
C PHE A 86 10.09 -1.70 8.33
N ALA A 87 9.43 -2.81 8.01
CA ALA A 87 10.06 -4.08 7.66
C ALA A 87 9.56 -4.56 6.29
N LYS A 88 10.41 -5.27 5.55
CA LYS A 88 10.04 -5.87 4.27
C LYS A 88 9.08 -7.04 4.50
N THR A 89 7.88 -6.97 3.93
CA THR A 89 6.84 -8.00 4.06
C THR A 89 6.70 -8.84 2.79
N VAL A 90 7.06 -8.28 1.63
CA VAL A 90 6.99 -8.96 0.33
C VAL A 90 8.20 -8.58 -0.53
N GLU A 91 8.75 -9.55 -1.24
CA GLU A 91 9.70 -9.34 -2.35
C GLU A 91 9.42 -10.39 -3.42
N VAL A 92 9.01 -9.95 -4.60
CA VAL A 92 8.62 -10.83 -5.72
C VAL A 92 8.84 -10.14 -7.06
N PHE A 93 8.94 -10.93 -8.14
CA PHE A 93 8.69 -10.43 -9.49
C PHE A 93 7.20 -10.56 -9.82
N ARG A 94 6.63 -9.54 -10.47
CA ARG A 94 5.25 -9.54 -10.97
C ARG A 94 5.22 -9.34 -12.47
N SER A 95 4.33 -10.07 -13.12
CA SER A 95 3.90 -9.79 -14.50
C SER A 95 2.72 -8.82 -14.43
N ILE A 96 2.93 -7.58 -14.88
CA ILE A 96 1.89 -6.54 -14.88
C ILE A 96 1.37 -6.39 -16.31
N THR A 97 0.05 -6.50 -16.49
CA THR A 97 -0.60 -6.29 -17.80
C THR A 97 -0.23 -4.92 -18.35
N GLY A 98 0.25 -4.87 -19.60
CA GLY A 98 0.71 -3.63 -20.24
C GLY A 98 2.19 -3.30 -20.00
N LYS A 99 2.92 -4.10 -19.23
CA LYS A 99 4.39 -4.02 -19.11
C LYS A 99 5.04 -5.18 -19.87
N SER A 100 6.14 -4.89 -20.54
CA SER A 100 6.82 -5.83 -21.45
C SER A 100 7.84 -6.74 -20.76
N GLY A 101 8.02 -6.63 -19.43
CA GLY A 101 8.99 -7.41 -18.67
C GLY A 101 8.62 -7.59 -17.20
N PRO A 102 9.36 -8.44 -16.47
CA PRO A 102 9.12 -8.67 -15.06
C PRO A 102 9.40 -7.40 -14.25
N VAL A 103 8.48 -7.05 -13.35
CA VAL A 103 8.59 -5.90 -12.45
C VAL A 103 8.94 -6.40 -11.06
N ALA A 104 10.08 -5.98 -10.51
CA ALA A 104 10.40 -6.27 -9.12
C ALA A 104 9.46 -5.45 -8.22
N HIS A 105 8.81 -6.10 -7.26
CA HIS A 105 7.91 -5.47 -6.31
C HIS A 105 8.33 -5.83 -4.89
N LEU A 106 8.75 -4.80 -4.14
CA LEU A 106 9.08 -4.89 -2.72
C LEU A 106 8.00 -4.13 -1.93
N VAL A 107 7.49 -4.74 -0.87
CA VAL A 107 6.54 -4.10 0.05
C VAL A 107 7.18 -4.00 1.43
N PHE A 108 7.08 -2.81 2.02
CA PHE A 108 7.52 -2.52 3.38
C PHE A 108 6.34 -2.06 4.20
N SER A 109 6.24 -2.49 5.46
CA SER A 109 5.18 -2.04 6.36
C SER A 109 5.69 -1.86 7.78
N ASP A 110 5.11 -0.90 8.48
CA ASP A 110 5.32 -0.64 9.91
C ASP A 110 4.19 -1.19 10.80
N GLY A 111 3.29 -1.99 10.21
CA GLY A 111 2.10 -2.54 10.86
C GLY A 111 0.85 -1.66 10.77
N LEU A 112 0.96 -0.38 10.39
CA LEU A 112 -0.17 0.53 10.19
C LEU A 112 -0.37 0.87 8.72
N VAL A 113 0.72 1.20 8.02
CA VAL A 113 0.71 1.53 6.60
C VAL A 113 1.71 0.67 5.83
N ALA A 114 1.57 0.62 4.51
CA ALA A 114 2.50 -0.05 3.62
C ALA A 114 3.05 0.92 2.56
N VAL A 115 4.31 0.71 2.20
CA VAL A 115 4.99 1.37 1.08
C VAL A 115 5.42 0.30 0.09
N SER A 116 5.02 0.48 -1.17
CA SER A 116 5.35 -0.40 -2.28
C SER A 116 6.42 0.25 -3.16
N VAL A 117 7.43 -0.53 -3.53
CA VAL A 117 8.52 -0.14 -4.42
C VAL A 117 8.48 -1.05 -5.65
N PHE A 118 8.37 -0.44 -6.82
CA PHE A 118 8.39 -1.10 -8.11
C PHE A 118 9.68 -0.73 -8.84
N VAL A 119 10.35 -1.73 -9.40
CA VAL A 119 11.52 -1.52 -10.26
C VAL A 119 11.31 -2.24 -11.58
N GLU A 120 11.33 -1.49 -12.67
CA GLU A 120 11.14 -1.99 -14.02
C GLU A 120 12.19 -1.44 -14.99
N PRO A 121 12.51 -2.14 -16.09
CA PRO A 121 13.37 -1.59 -17.13
C PRO A 121 12.80 -0.30 -17.73
N PHE A 122 13.64 0.70 -17.93
CA PHE A 122 13.25 1.94 -18.62
C PHE A 122 13.46 1.80 -20.12
N LEU A 123 12.38 1.76 -20.90
CA LEU A 123 12.41 1.51 -22.36
C LEU A 123 12.37 2.78 -23.21
N GLY A 124 12.82 3.93 -22.67
CA GLY A 124 12.94 5.18 -23.44
C GLY A 124 11.62 5.88 -23.81
N GLN A 125 10.46 5.38 -23.35
CA GLN A 125 9.18 6.08 -23.48
C GLN A 125 9.05 7.17 -22.42
N ALA A 126 8.32 8.24 -22.72
CA ALA A 126 8.01 9.30 -21.77
C ALA A 126 7.18 8.75 -20.59
N HIS A 127 7.86 8.38 -19.51
CA HIS A 127 7.22 8.05 -18.24
C HIS A 127 7.12 9.32 -17.41
N ALA A 128 5.96 9.56 -16.81
CA ALA A 128 5.78 10.66 -15.87
C ALA A 128 6.70 10.42 -14.67
N GLN A 129 7.77 11.21 -14.58
CA GLN A 129 8.66 11.25 -13.41
C GLN A 129 8.21 12.36 -12.47
N GLY A 130 8.54 12.22 -11.19
CA GLY A 130 8.21 13.20 -10.17
C GLY A 130 7.16 12.69 -9.19
N LEU A 131 6.64 13.64 -8.40
CA LEU A 131 5.72 13.39 -7.29
C LEU A 131 4.28 13.61 -7.76
N ILE A 132 3.43 12.64 -7.48
CA ILE A 132 1.97 12.71 -7.65
C ILE A 132 1.34 12.37 -6.30
N GLN A 133 0.31 13.12 -5.92
CA GLN A 133 -0.43 12.88 -4.68
C GLN A 133 -1.91 12.64 -5.00
N THR A 134 -2.47 11.58 -4.41
CA THR A 134 -3.89 11.26 -4.49
C THR A 134 -4.40 10.95 -3.08
N GLY A 135 -5.06 11.91 -2.45
CA GLY A 135 -5.47 11.80 -1.05
C GLY A 135 -4.25 11.65 -0.12
N ALA A 136 -4.25 10.60 0.70
CA ALA A 136 -3.14 10.24 1.58
C ALA A 136 -1.97 9.56 0.86
N ILE A 137 -2.19 9.05 -0.35
CA ILE A 137 -1.18 8.28 -1.09
C ILE A 137 -0.27 9.24 -1.86
N ASN A 138 1.02 9.17 -1.57
CA ASN A 138 2.06 9.78 -2.41
C ASN A 138 2.67 8.72 -3.32
N VAL A 139 2.90 9.09 -4.58
CA VAL A 139 3.58 8.30 -5.60
C VAL A 139 4.77 9.10 -6.10
N PHE A 140 5.96 8.52 -6.08
CA PHE A 140 7.16 9.14 -6.61
C PHE A 140 7.85 8.21 -7.60
N ALA A 141 8.06 8.67 -8.82
CA ALA A 141 8.78 7.95 -9.86
C ALA A 141 10.08 8.66 -10.24
N LEU A 142 11.17 7.92 -10.35
CA LEU A 142 12.46 8.42 -10.81
C LEU A 142 13.19 7.38 -11.66
N GLN A 143 13.91 7.85 -12.68
CA GLN A 143 14.80 7.00 -13.45
C GLN A 143 16.18 6.94 -12.79
N GLN A 144 16.73 5.73 -12.65
CA GLN A 144 18.08 5.48 -12.16
C GLN A 144 18.79 4.48 -13.10
N GLY A 145 19.67 5.01 -13.94
CA GLY A 145 20.27 4.25 -15.05
C GLY A 145 19.20 3.72 -16.00
N GLU A 146 19.25 2.41 -16.27
CA GLU A 146 18.34 1.70 -17.17
C GLU A 146 17.03 1.25 -16.50
N HIS A 147 16.69 1.78 -15.32
CA HIS A 147 15.52 1.37 -14.56
C HIS A 147 14.65 2.56 -14.16
N LEU A 148 13.35 2.35 -14.18
CA LEU A 148 12.36 3.23 -13.57
C LEU A 148 11.99 2.66 -12.19
N ILE A 149 12.13 3.50 -11.17
CA ILE A 149 11.75 3.19 -9.80
C ILE A 149 10.49 3.98 -9.48
N THR A 150 9.43 3.29 -9.08
CA THR A 150 8.18 3.90 -8.60
C THR A 150 7.93 3.48 -7.17
N VAL A 151 7.79 4.45 -6.27
CA VAL A 151 7.48 4.23 -4.86
C VAL A 151 6.15 4.85 -4.53
N LEU A 152 5.27 4.12 -3.88
CA LEU A 152 4.01 4.67 -3.39
C LEU A 152 3.61 4.15 -2.02
N GLY A 153 2.85 4.95 -1.29
CA GLY A 153 2.25 4.56 -0.02
C GLY A 153 1.59 5.74 0.70
N GLU A 154 0.84 5.42 1.76
CA GLU A 154 0.23 6.38 2.67
C GLU A 154 1.29 6.95 3.63
N THR A 155 2.26 7.67 3.06
CA THR A 155 3.36 8.30 3.78
C THR A 155 3.62 9.70 3.20
N PRO A 156 4.26 10.61 3.95
CA PRO A 156 4.66 11.91 3.44
C PRO A 156 5.49 11.81 2.15
N ALA A 157 5.39 12.83 1.29
CA ALA A 157 6.13 12.89 0.03
C ALA A 157 7.64 12.68 0.19
N GLU A 158 8.21 13.25 1.26
CA GLU A 158 9.63 13.10 1.59
C GLU A 158 10.01 11.62 1.80
N THR A 159 9.12 10.82 2.38
CA THR A 159 9.35 9.40 2.66
C THR A 159 9.48 8.60 1.38
N VAL A 160 8.51 8.71 0.46
CA VAL A 160 8.57 7.99 -0.83
C VAL A 160 9.76 8.44 -1.67
N GLN A 161 10.14 9.73 -1.60
CA GLN A 161 11.32 10.26 -2.28
C GLN A 161 12.63 9.70 -1.73
N ARG A 162 12.79 9.68 -0.40
CA ARG A 162 14.00 9.13 0.25
C ARG A 162 14.13 7.64 0.00
N ILE A 163 13.02 6.89 0.09
CA ILE A 163 13.00 5.45 -0.22
C ILE A 163 13.44 5.24 -1.67
N ALA A 164 12.81 5.91 -2.63
CA ALA A 164 13.09 5.72 -4.05
C ALA A 164 14.57 5.99 -4.40
N ARG A 165 15.16 7.07 -3.85
CA ARG A 165 16.57 7.43 -4.07
C ARG A 165 17.57 6.48 -3.41
N SER A 166 17.11 5.64 -2.48
CA SER A 166 17.92 4.65 -1.77
C SER A 166 17.84 3.25 -2.38
N VAL A 167 17.06 3.09 -3.45
CA VAL A 167 16.95 1.82 -4.17
C VAL A 167 18.25 1.54 -4.91
N ALA A 168 18.75 0.32 -4.76
CA ALA A 168 19.97 -0.13 -5.42
C ALA A 168 19.93 -1.64 -5.67
N ARG A 169 20.82 -2.12 -6.54
CA ARG A 169 21.10 -3.54 -6.64
C ARG A 169 21.84 -4.01 -5.37
N ARG A 170 21.52 -5.22 -4.92
CA ARG A 170 22.24 -5.94 -3.86
C ARG A 170 23.63 -6.30 -4.41
N GLN A 171 24.67 -5.95 -3.67
CA GLN A 171 26.05 -6.32 -3.97
C GLN A 171 26.32 -7.77 -3.56
#